data_AF-A0A849EX79-F1
#
_entry.id   AF-A0A849EX79-F1
#
_cell.length_a   1.000
_cell.length_b   1.000
_cell.length_c   1.000
_cell.angle_alpha   90.00
_cell.angle_beta   90.00
_cell.angle_gamma   90.00
#
_symmetry.space_group_name_H-M   'P 1'
#
loop_
_entity.id
_entity.type
_entity.pdbx_description
1 polymer ?
#
loop_
_entity_poly.entity_id
_entity_poly.type
_entity_poly.pdbx_seq_one_letter_code
_entity_poly.pdbx_strand_id
1 'polypeptide(L)'
;MKSIGCALLLFIASMFLGHCQSKTTKETKVILVVEGTSDGITQMVLFNTFEKMKGNQIFGKFPNCQFYIGLLQGRYELKEDRVIPSLGSTIIMYTDRQYLSSKTLSPSDGYSVGDQLKLGLAKAKVVSNNKGELILKTQ
;
A
#
# COMPACT_ATOMS: atom_id res chain seq x y z
N MET A 1 0.84 -55.20 1.85
CA MET A 1 0.04 -53.96 2.00
C MET A 1 0.80 -52.92 2.81
N LYS A 2 1.77 -52.19 2.22
CA LYS A 2 2.52 -51.11 2.87
C LYS A 2 3.06 -50.14 1.82
N SER A 3 2.21 -49.34 1.16
CA SER A 3 2.74 -48.29 0.26
C SER A 3 1.75 -47.19 -0.16
N ILE A 4 0.64 -46.99 0.56
CA ILE A 4 -0.38 -45.99 0.19
C ILE A 4 -0.33 -44.74 1.11
N GLY A 5 0.31 -44.84 2.28
CA GLY A 5 0.38 -43.73 3.26
C GLY A 5 1.31 -42.57 2.88
N CYS A 6 2.33 -42.78 2.03
CA CYS A 6 3.30 -41.72 1.70
C CYS A 6 2.85 -40.77 0.58
N ALA A 7 1.95 -41.20 -0.31
CA ALA A 7 1.51 -40.35 -1.42
C ALA A 7 0.54 -39.24 -0.97
N LEU A 8 -0.28 -39.50 0.06
CA LEU A 8 -1.26 -38.53 0.56
C LEU A 8 -0.60 -37.37 1.32
N LEU A 9 0.53 -37.62 1.99
CA LEU A 9 1.28 -36.61 2.75
C LEU A 9 1.98 -35.57 1.85
N LEU A 10 2.40 -35.97 0.63
CA LEU A 10 3.02 -35.05 -0.33
C LEU A 10 2.01 -34.07 -0.95
N PHE A 11 0.73 -34.45 -1.06
CA PHE A 11 -0.30 -33.61 -1.66
C PHE A 11 -0.75 -32.45 -0.75
N ILE A 12 -0.64 -32.62 0.57
CA ILE A 12 -1.02 -31.60 1.56
C ILE A 12 0.08 -30.53 1.70
N ALA A 13 1.35 -30.90 1.49
CA ALA A 13 2.49 -29.98 1.62
C ALA A 13 2.53 -28.89 0.52
N SER A 14 1.98 -29.16 -0.67
CA SER A 14 1.99 -28.19 -1.78
C SER A 14 0.96 -27.05 -1.64
N MET A 15 -0.03 -27.17 -0.74
CA MET A 15 -1.08 -26.15 -0.58
C MET A 15 -0.67 -24.94 0.28
N PHE A 16 0.48 -24.98 0.95
CA PHE A 16 0.92 -23.91 1.85
C PHE A 16 1.94 -22.93 1.25
N LEU A 17 2.22 -23.01 -0.06
CA LEU A 17 3.04 -22.01 -0.74
C LEU A 17 2.18 -20.76 -1.03
N GLY A 18 2.05 -19.91 -0.01
CA GLY A 18 1.48 -18.57 -0.15
C GLY A 18 2.21 -17.80 -1.25
N HIS A 19 1.48 -17.43 -2.30
CA HIS A 19 2.04 -16.72 -3.44
C HIS A 19 2.34 -15.27 -3.05
N CYS A 20 3.56 -15.01 -2.59
CA CYS A 20 4.08 -13.65 -2.57
C CYS A 20 4.55 -13.30 -3.98
N GLN A 21 3.73 -12.54 -4.72
CA GLN A 21 4.09 -12.13 -6.07
C GLN A 21 4.86 -10.82 -6.03
N SER A 22 6.15 -10.89 -6.37
CA SER A 22 6.97 -9.69 -6.60
C SER A 22 6.70 -9.12 -8.00
N LYS A 23 6.64 -7.79 -8.09
CA LYS A 23 6.40 -7.03 -9.32
C LYS A 23 7.40 -5.89 -9.43
N THR A 24 7.81 -5.55 -10.64
CA THR A 24 8.61 -4.37 -10.96
C THR A 24 7.80 -3.48 -11.89
N THR A 25 7.79 -2.17 -11.64
CA THR A 25 7.12 -1.22 -12.52
C THR A 25 7.92 0.06 -12.69
N LYS A 26 7.82 0.69 -13.86
CA LYS A 26 8.21 2.09 -14.05
C LYS A 26 7.31 3.00 -13.22
N GLU A 27 6.01 2.69 -13.21
CA GLU A 27 4.98 3.41 -12.47
C GLU A 27 3.72 2.55 -12.31
N THR A 28 3.12 2.53 -11.11
CA THR A 28 1.79 1.94 -10.90
C THR A 28 0.95 2.87 -10.03
N LYS A 29 -0.32 3.03 -10.39
CA LYS A 29 -1.28 3.79 -9.58
C LYS A 29 -1.65 3.02 -8.31
N VAL A 30 -1.61 3.71 -7.19
CA VAL A 30 -1.97 3.18 -5.87
C VAL A 30 -2.93 4.12 -5.17
N ILE A 31 -3.63 3.58 -4.17
CA ILE A 31 -4.30 4.37 -3.14
C ILE A 31 -3.50 4.25 -1.86
N LEU A 32 -3.14 5.39 -1.28
CA LEU A 32 -2.57 5.47 0.06
C LEU A 32 -3.72 5.64 1.05
N VAL A 33 -3.82 4.71 1.99
CA VAL A 33 -4.81 4.72 3.06
C VAL A 33 -4.17 5.43 4.26
N VAL A 34 -4.74 6.57 4.63
CA VAL A 34 -4.24 7.44 5.70
C VAL A 34 -5.23 7.41 6.86
N GLU A 35 -4.75 7.11 8.07
CA GLU A 35 -5.59 7.14 9.26
C GLU A 35 -5.93 8.59 9.63
N GLY A 36 -7.21 8.89 9.84
CA GLY A 36 -7.67 10.28 10.04
C GLY A 36 -7.26 10.94 11.36
N THR A 37 -6.68 10.20 12.31
CA THR A 37 -6.26 10.72 13.64
C THR A 37 -4.76 10.89 13.78
N SER A 38 -3.95 10.14 13.04
CA SER A 38 -2.49 10.11 13.17
C SER A 38 -1.77 10.60 11.92
N ASP A 39 -2.50 10.89 10.84
CA ASP A 39 -2.02 11.18 9.49
C ASP A 39 -1.05 10.12 8.92
N GLY A 40 -0.97 8.96 9.59
CA GLY A 40 -0.09 7.86 9.23
C GLY A 40 -0.63 7.05 8.06
N ILE A 41 0.26 6.68 7.13
CA ILE A 41 -0.10 5.81 6.00
C ILE A 41 -0.12 4.36 6.47
N THR A 42 -1.32 3.83 6.70
CA THR A 42 -1.54 2.49 7.26
C THR A 42 -1.39 1.39 6.23
N GLN A 43 -1.73 1.66 4.97
CA GLN A 43 -1.69 0.67 3.90
C GLN A 43 -1.60 1.35 2.52
N MET A 44 -1.00 0.64 1.56
CA MET A 44 -1.14 0.94 0.14
C MET A 44 -1.86 -0.20 -0.56
N VAL A 45 -2.71 0.14 -1.52
CA VAL A 45 -3.46 -0.82 -2.35
C VAL A 45 -3.37 -0.41 -3.81
N LEU A 46 -3.47 -1.37 -4.72
CA LEU A 46 -3.53 -1.06 -6.15
C LEU A 46 -4.82 -0.30 -6.48
N PHE A 47 -4.71 0.78 -7.24
CA PHE A 47 -5.86 1.61 -7.64
C PHE A 47 -6.97 0.77 -8.29
N ASN A 48 -6.61 -0.07 -9.27
CA ASN A 48 -7.57 -0.91 -9.99
C ASN A 48 -8.26 -1.96 -9.11
N THR A 49 -7.65 -2.34 -7.98
CA THR A 49 -8.27 -3.24 -7.00
C THR A 49 -9.25 -2.47 -6.13
N PHE A 50 -8.85 -1.27 -5.69
CA PHE A 50 -9.66 -0.40 -4.84
C PHE A 50 -10.90 0.14 -5.56
N GLU A 51 -10.77 0.54 -6.82
CA GLU A 51 -11.86 1.06 -7.66
C GLU A 51 -13.00 0.04 -7.86
N LYS A 52 -12.69 -1.26 -7.79
CA LYS A 52 -13.70 -2.32 -7.89
C LYS A 52 -14.47 -2.55 -6.60
N MET A 53 -14.04 -1.97 -5.48
CA MET A 53 -14.74 -2.08 -4.20
C MET A 53 -15.93 -1.12 -4.16
N LYS A 54 -17.05 -1.59 -3.60
CA LYS A 54 -18.20 -0.71 -3.34
C LYS A 54 -17.92 0.18 -2.13
N GLY A 55 -18.50 1.38 -2.08
CA GLY A 55 -18.27 2.34 -0.98
C GLY A 55 -18.49 1.74 0.42
N ASN A 56 -19.56 0.96 0.61
CA ASN A 56 -19.83 0.27 1.89
C ASN A 56 -18.74 -0.76 2.27
N GLN A 57 -18.13 -1.42 1.29
CA GLN A 57 -17.01 -2.35 1.52
C GLN A 57 -15.74 -1.59 1.90
N ILE A 58 -15.49 -0.43 1.27
CA ILE A 58 -14.35 0.44 1.56
C ILE A 58 -14.44 0.94 3.01
N PHE A 59 -15.58 1.50 3.41
CA PHE A 59 -15.76 2.03 4.78
C PHE A 59 -15.81 0.94 5.84
N GLY A 60 -16.28 -0.28 5.51
CA GLY A 60 -16.20 -1.44 6.40
C GLY A 60 -14.76 -1.94 6.58
N LYS A 61 -13.93 -1.91 5.53
CA LYS A 61 -12.55 -2.37 5.56
C LYS A 61 -11.57 -1.35 6.16
N PHE A 62 -11.80 -0.07 5.90
CA PHE A 62 -10.93 1.04 6.30
C PHE A 62 -11.75 2.09 7.06
N PRO A 63 -12.18 1.79 8.30
CA PRO A 63 -12.93 2.75 9.10
C PRO A 63 -12.05 3.97 9.43
N ASN A 64 -12.63 5.16 9.42
CA ASN A 64 -11.97 6.44 9.78
C ASN A 64 -10.69 6.75 8.96
N CYS A 65 -10.61 6.23 7.74
CA CYS A 65 -9.47 6.48 6.85
C CYS A 65 -9.81 7.48 5.75
N GLN A 66 -8.77 8.14 5.27
CA GLN A 66 -8.76 8.95 4.07
C GLN A 66 -7.97 8.24 2.98
N PHE A 67 -8.27 8.56 1.71
CA PHE A 67 -7.76 7.81 0.56
C PHE A 67 -7.14 8.76 -0.45
N TYR A 68 -5.82 8.73 -0.60
CA TYR A 68 -5.08 9.58 -1.52
C TYR A 68 -4.63 8.80 -2.74
N ILE A 69 -4.79 9.40 -3.92
CA ILE A 69 -4.23 8.83 -5.14
C ILE A 69 -2.71 9.04 -5.10
N GLY A 70 -1.97 8.03 -5.57
CA GLY A 70 -0.53 8.16 -5.74
C GLY A 70 0.03 7.24 -6.79
N LEU A 71 1.35 7.33 -6.93
CA LEU A 71 2.17 6.51 -7.81
C LEU A 71 3.22 5.77 -7.01
N LEU A 72 3.51 4.56 -7.42
CA LEU A 72 4.61 3.75 -6.93
C LEU A 72 5.54 3.42 -8.09
N GLN A 73 6.83 3.71 -7.92
CA GLN A 73 7.89 3.44 -8.87
C GLN A 73 8.93 2.51 -8.22
N GLY A 74 9.30 1.42 -8.89
CA GLY A 74 10.24 0.44 -8.38
C GLY A 74 9.62 -0.95 -8.17
N ARG A 75 10.22 -1.72 -7.26
CA ARG A 75 9.78 -3.09 -6.93
C ARG A 75 8.80 -3.08 -5.77
N TYR A 76 7.86 -4.01 -5.81
CA TYR A 76 6.91 -4.22 -4.73
C TYR A 76 6.40 -5.65 -4.71
N GLU A 77 5.87 -6.04 -3.57
CA GLU A 77 5.18 -7.30 -3.36
C GLU A 77 3.68 -7.05 -3.16
N LEU A 78 2.88 -7.99 -3.65
CA LEU A 78 1.47 -8.08 -3.31
C LEU A 78 1.28 -9.17 -2.28
N LYS A 79 0.79 -8.79 -1.10
CA LYS A 79 0.34 -9.71 -0.07
C LYS A 79 -1.13 -9.45 0.20
N GLU A 80 -1.97 -10.41 -0.18
CA GLU A 80 -3.43 -10.23 -0.23
C GLU A 80 -3.78 -9.04 -1.16
N ASP A 81 -4.28 -7.93 -0.63
CA ASP A 81 -4.53 -6.70 -1.37
C ASP A 81 -3.55 -5.56 -1.05
N ARG A 82 -2.53 -5.85 -0.24
CA ARG A 82 -1.54 -4.87 0.22
C ARG A 82 -0.39 -4.78 -0.77
N VAL A 83 -0.04 -3.55 -1.12
CA VAL A 83 1.17 -3.21 -1.85
C VAL A 83 2.27 -2.94 -0.83
N ILE A 84 3.31 -3.77 -0.83
CA ILE A 84 4.48 -3.63 0.04
C ILE A 84 5.66 -3.21 -0.85
N PRO A 85 6.08 -1.94 -0.81
CA PRO A 85 7.17 -1.47 -1.65
C PRO A 85 8.50 -2.04 -1.14
N SER A 86 9.35 -2.52 -2.04
CA SER A 86 10.71 -2.95 -1.72
C SER A 86 11.62 -1.74 -1.48
N LEU A 87 12.77 -1.98 -0.83
CA LEU A 87 13.80 -0.99 -0.57
C LEU A 87 14.18 -0.18 -1.83
N GLY A 88 14.26 1.15 -1.69
CA GLY A 88 14.67 2.07 -2.75
C GLY A 88 13.54 2.48 -3.71
N SER A 89 12.34 1.90 -3.59
CA SER A 89 11.15 2.33 -4.33
C SER A 89 10.69 3.73 -3.91
N THR A 90 10.15 4.47 -4.88
CA THR A 90 9.64 5.84 -4.73
C THR A 90 8.13 5.82 -4.72
N ILE A 91 7.53 6.54 -3.77
CA ILE A 91 6.10 6.73 -3.65
C ILE A 91 5.81 8.22 -3.79
N ILE A 92 4.87 8.58 -4.66
CA ILE A 92 4.39 9.95 -4.85
C ILE A 92 2.93 9.95 -4.41
N MET A 93 2.61 10.66 -3.34
CA MET A 93 1.24 10.87 -2.87
C MET A 93 0.75 12.25 -3.32
N TYR A 94 -0.37 12.29 -4.03
CA TYR A 94 -1.00 13.55 -4.45
C TYR A 94 -1.92 14.06 -3.34
N THR A 95 -1.42 14.98 -2.51
CA THR A 95 -2.12 15.46 -1.31
C THR A 95 -3.36 16.29 -1.64
N ASP A 96 -3.43 16.84 -2.86
CA ASP A 96 -4.58 17.58 -3.40
C ASP A 96 -5.61 16.69 -4.10
N ARG A 97 -5.31 15.39 -4.29
CA ARG A 97 -6.16 14.43 -5.02
C ARG A 97 -6.61 13.30 -4.11
N GLN A 98 -7.68 13.56 -3.38
CA GLN A 98 -8.35 12.55 -2.57
C GLN A 98 -9.36 11.78 -3.41
N TYR A 99 -9.35 10.45 -3.31
CA TYR A 99 -10.22 9.56 -4.11
C TYR A 99 -11.66 9.52 -3.57
N LEU A 100 -11.81 9.52 -2.24
CA LEU A 100 -13.09 9.64 -1.55
C LEU A 100 -12.93 10.73 -0.49
N SER A 101 -13.57 11.88 -0.71
CA SER A 101 -13.49 13.02 0.20
C SER A 101 -14.86 13.66 0.44
N SER A 102 -15.14 13.95 1.70
CA SER A 102 -15.98 15.09 2.10
C SER A 102 -15.17 16.21 2.77
N LYS A 103 -13.85 16.06 2.89
CA LYS A 103 -12.92 17.01 3.54
C LYS A 103 -11.60 17.06 2.78
N THR A 104 -11.34 18.18 2.14
CA THR A 104 -10.03 18.50 1.54
C THR A 104 -8.99 18.62 2.67
N LEU A 105 -7.96 17.77 2.68
CA LEU A 105 -6.75 18.08 3.45
C LEU A 105 -6.00 19.20 2.72
N SER A 106 -5.73 20.28 3.43
CA SER A 106 -4.74 21.26 2.97
C SER A 106 -3.38 20.57 2.92
N PRO A 107 -2.58 20.73 1.84
CA PRO A 107 -1.20 20.31 1.85
C PRO A 107 -0.43 21.09 2.91
N SER A 108 0.60 20.43 3.45
CA SER A 108 1.66 20.99 4.29
C SER A 108 1.24 21.55 5.64
N ASP A 109 1.39 20.74 6.69
CA ASP A 109 1.84 21.24 8.00
C ASP A 109 2.55 20.14 8.83
N GLY A 110 2.44 18.85 8.47
CA GLY A 110 2.97 17.76 9.32
C GLY A 110 4.36 17.19 8.97
N TYR A 111 4.81 17.26 7.71
CA TYR A 111 5.98 16.48 7.25
C TYR A 111 7.12 17.35 6.73
N SER A 112 8.30 17.19 7.32
CA SER A 112 9.55 17.80 6.89
C SER A 112 10.38 16.83 6.04
N VAL A 113 11.15 17.38 5.09
CA VAL A 113 12.13 16.58 4.36
C VAL A 113 13.14 16.02 5.36
N GLY A 114 13.31 14.69 5.35
CA GLY A 114 14.10 14.02 6.38
C GLY A 114 13.30 13.06 7.25
N ASP A 115 12.00 13.34 7.44
CA ASP A 115 11.15 12.60 8.37
C ASP A 115 11.01 11.13 7.97
N GLN A 116 10.95 10.27 8.98
CA GLN A 116 10.67 8.85 8.80
C GLN A 116 9.18 8.58 8.97
N LEU A 117 8.61 7.89 7.99
CA LEU A 117 7.22 7.51 7.96
C LEU A 117 7.08 6.00 7.82
N LYS A 118 6.04 5.48 8.47
CA LYS A 118 5.60 4.11 8.27
C LYS A 118 4.66 4.08 7.06
N LEU A 119 4.91 3.18 6.12
CA LEU A 119 4.10 2.89 4.94
C LEU A 119 3.54 1.46 5.08
N GLY A 120 2.60 1.29 6.00
CA GLY A 120 2.11 -0.02 6.41
C GLY A 120 3.22 -0.92 6.96
N LEU A 121 3.69 -1.88 6.15
CA LEU A 121 4.78 -2.79 6.53
C LEU A 121 6.18 -2.29 6.13
N ALA A 122 6.26 -1.22 5.34
CA ALA A 122 7.53 -0.61 4.94
C ALA A 122 7.84 0.65 5.77
N LYS A 123 9.10 1.07 5.78
CA LYS A 123 9.52 2.39 6.24
C LYS A 123 9.95 3.22 5.05
N ALA A 124 9.72 4.53 5.12
CA ALA A 124 10.16 5.46 4.11
C ALA A 124 10.61 6.77 4.73
N LYS A 125 11.41 7.49 3.97
CA LYS A 125 11.88 8.83 4.30
C LYS A 125 11.21 9.84 3.37
N VAL A 126 10.79 10.98 3.91
CA VAL A 126 10.32 12.11 3.11
C VAL A 126 11.51 12.69 2.35
N VAL A 127 11.43 12.66 1.02
CA VAL A 127 12.46 13.24 0.13
C VAL A 127 12.03 14.58 -0.46
N SER A 128 10.72 14.81 -0.57
CA SER A 128 10.17 16.10 -0.99
C SER A 128 8.76 16.25 -0.44
N ASN A 129 8.41 17.46 0.00
CA ASN A 129 7.06 17.85 0.37
C ASN A 129 6.75 19.19 -0.28
N ASN A 130 6.10 19.14 -1.43
CA ASN A 130 5.70 20.31 -2.20
C ASN A 130 4.18 20.45 -2.16
N LYS A 131 3.67 21.61 -2.55
CA LYS A 131 2.23 21.83 -2.67
C LYS A 131 1.60 20.81 -3.63
N GLY A 132 0.76 19.93 -3.08
CA GLY A 132 0.05 18.89 -3.84
C GLY A 132 0.78 17.56 -3.94
N GLU A 133 2.06 17.46 -3.55
CA GLU A 133 2.86 16.25 -3.72
C GLU A 133 3.77 15.96 -2.52
N LEU A 134 3.61 14.77 -1.95
CA LEU A 134 4.54 14.21 -0.97
C LEU A 134 5.29 13.04 -1.60
N ILE A 135 6.61 13.17 -1.71
CA ILE A 135 7.48 12.14 -2.29
C ILE A 135 8.23 11.43 -1.16
N LEU A 136 8.11 10.11 -1.14
CA LEU A 136 8.68 9.22 -0.14
C LEU A 136 9.62 8.22 -0.80
N LYS A 137 10.73 7.90 -0.15
CA LYS A 137 11.66 6.86 -0.59
C LYS A 137 11.82 5.80 0.50
N THR A 138 11.60 4.55 0.13
CA THR A 138 11.68 3.42 1.07
C THR A 138 13.11 3.13 1.52
N GLN A 139 13.25 2.75 2.79
CA GLN A 139 14.51 2.47 3.49
C GLN A 139 14.42 1.21 4.35
#